data_AF-A0A0D5C398-F1
#
_entry.id   AF-A0A0D5C398-F1
#
_cell.length_a   1.000
_cell.length_b   1.000
_cell.length_c   1.000
_cell.angle_alpha   90.00
_cell.angle_beta   90.00
_cell.angle_gamma   90.00
#
_symmetry.space_group_name_H-M   'P 1'
#
loop_
_entity.id
_entity.type
_entity.pdbx_description
1 polymer ?
#
loop_
_entity_poly.entity_id
_entity_poly.type
_entity_poly.pdbx_seq_one_letter_code
_entity_poly.pdbx_strand_id
1 'polypeptide(L)'
;MKLTGLFVLFLVAILFSSPLVSQSFADVIPPKQQMKLDYTAEQIICAEGLVKITKASSGNVSCVKPESAEKLSQMGWAKKLTDQNLEEIKTKKVTKGQAAGTINKLFTVKQLSPSKTSATSTSISGYAFIFDACANDKVIRTPEIYVTSDSETKQVKLGSMINANSCYTSSVLIKAANPESITAKLLNKGGISEKISSLETKVADLKSQIKTLKQTLPKTEENPNPETINNIISLKKELNDVQDQLRRYLVALYVPPNVKVSKIDFPKSITGQPLTGMTTNLISVSESVVVPVSSNPDLKRFNVVFEACSGMEPIRVPVITVDSDSDSVDVKLIDRIIPESCQVGIGKINAVDSDTIIVSISENSSISTQISSLEKHVDELQLQLGEKRKSLGVLVSKQLDSTGEEAAAQLALDISDLRKELLETRTKLYGVMLGL
;
A
#
# COMPACT_ATOMS: atom_id res chain seq x y z
N MET A 1 -44.51 -52.83 9.89
CA MET A 1 -44.25 -51.62 10.70
C MET A 1 -42.79 -51.62 11.14
N LYS A 2 -41.87 -50.92 10.45
CA LYS A 2 -40.48 -50.66 10.93
C LYS A 2 -39.63 -49.74 10.02
N LEU A 3 -40.18 -49.17 8.94
CA LEU A 3 -39.41 -48.34 8.00
C LEU A 3 -39.62 -46.82 8.18
N THR A 4 -40.66 -46.40 8.90
CA THR A 4 -41.00 -44.97 9.09
C THR A 4 -40.13 -44.27 10.14
N GLY A 5 -39.55 -44.98 11.11
CA GLY A 5 -38.71 -44.37 12.15
C GLY A 5 -37.34 -43.90 11.65
N LEU A 6 -36.77 -44.57 10.63
CA LEU A 6 -35.42 -44.25 10.13
C LEU A 6 -35.41 -42.95 9.29
N PHE A 7 -36.49 -42.68 8.56
CA PHE A 7 -36.60 -41.49 7.70
C PHE A 7 -36.76 -40.19 8.51
N VAL A 8 -37.47 -40.25 9.65
CA VAL A 8 -37.63 -39.09 10.54
C VAL A 8 -36.30 -38.73 11.22
N LEU A 9 -35.51 -39.73 11.62
CA LEU A 9 -34.18 -39.50 12.22
C LEU A 9 -33.18 -38.89 11.22
N PHE A 10 -33.24 -39.27 9.94
CA PHE A 10 -32.38 -38.69 8.90
C PHE A 10 -32.79 -37.25 8.53
N LEU A 11 -34.09 -36.95 8.50
CA LEU A 11 -34.60 -35.58 8.26
C LEU A 11 -34.25 -34.62 9.41
N VAL A 12 -34.26 -35.10 10.66
CA VAL A 12 -33.84 -34.30 11.82
C VAL A 12 -32.32 -34.05 11.78
N ALA A 13 -31.50 -35.02 11.36
CA ALA A 13 -30.04 -34.82 11.25
C ALA A 13 -29.63 -33.81 10.15
N ILE A 14 -30.41 -33.73 9.06
CA ILE A 14 -30.15 -32.75 7.97
C ILE A 14 -30.58 -31.32 8.39
N LEU A 15 -31.56 -31.17 9.29
CA LEU A 15 -31.97 -29.85 9.79
C LEU A 15 -31.01 -29.24 10.83
N PHE A 16 -30.14 -30.04 11.46
CA PHE A 16 -29.12 -29.55 12.41
C PHE A 16 -27.71 -29.41 11.82
N SER A 17 -27.52 -29.71 10.52
CA SER A 17 -26.25 -29.48 9.83
C SER A 17 -26.26 -28.12 9.14
N SER A 18 -26.50 -27.05 9.90
CA SER A 18 -26.16 -25.70 9.44
C SER A 18 -24.65 -25.65 9.19
N PRO A 19 -24.17 -25.30 7.98
CA PRO A 19 -22.75 -25.18 7.73
C PRO A 19 -22.21 -24.13 8.70
N LEU A 20 -21.29 -24.53 9.58
CA LEU A 20 -20.45 -23.60 10.30
C LEU A 20 -19.66 -22.83 9.23
N VAL A 21 -20.20 -21.69 8.81
CA VAL A 21 -19.51 -20.74 7.95
C VAL A 21 -18.29 -20.35 8.74
N SER A 22 -17.14 -20.89 8.37
CA SER A 22 -15.86 -20.53 8.95
C SER A 22 -15.64 -19.07 8.59
N GLN A 23 -15.99 -18.17 9.50
CA GLN A 23 -15.91 -16.73 9.29
C GLN A 23 -14.44 -16.37 9.05
N SER A 24 -14.14 -15.99 7.81
CA SER A 24 -12.85 -15.41 7.43
C SER A 24 -12.66 -14.12 8.24
N PHE A 25 -11.53 -14.02 8.93
CA PHE A 25 -11.17 -12.84 9.69
C PHE A 25 -10.59 -11.81 8.71
N ALA A 26 -11.26 -10.67 8.58
CA ALA A 26 -10.95 -9.59 7.65
C ALA A 26 -11.00 -9.95 6.16
N ASP A 27 -11.98 -9.38 5.45
CA ASP A 27 -12.02 -9.49 4.01
C ASP A 27 -10.96 -8.58 3.36
N VAL A 28 -9.80 -9.15 3.08
CA VAL A 28 -8.83 -8.60 2.12
C VAL A 28 -9.35 -8.85 0.71
N ILE A 29 -9.13 -7.89 -0.20
CA ILE A 29 -9.37 -8.07 -1.63
C ILE A 29 -8.79 -9.43 -2.10
N PRO A 30 -9.53 -10.26 -2.86
CA PRO A 30 -9.02 -11.55 -3.32
C PRO A 30 -7.70 -11.43 -4.12
N PRO A 31 -6.77 -12.40 -4.05
CA PRO A 31 -5.49 -12.36 -4.77
C PRO A 31 -5.62 -12.05 -6.27
N LYS A 32 -6.61 -12.66 -6.93
CA LYS A 32 -6.88 -12.43 -8.35
C LYS A 32 -7.25 -10.97 -8.65
N GLN A 33 -7.92 -10.29 -7.72
CA GLN A 33 -8.23 -8.88 -7.86
C GLN A 33 -7.00 -8.02 -7.58
N GLN A 34 -6.21 -8.32 -6.54
CA GLN A 34 -4.94 -7.63 -6.29
C GLN A 34 -3.98 -7.72 -7.48
N MET A 35 -3.87 -8.88 -8.14
CA MET A 35 -3.05 -9.03 -9.35
C MET A 35 -3.54 -8.19 -10.53
N LYS A 36 -4.83 -7.81 -10.59
CA LYS A 36 -5.35 -6.86 -11.58
C LYS A 36 -5.02 -5.41 -11.24
N LEU A 37 -4.47 -5.16 -10.06
CA LEU A 37 -3.94 -3.86 -9.62
C LEU A 37 -2.42 -3.82 -9.81
N ASP A 38 -1.90 -4.67 -10.69
CA ASP A 38 -0.48 -4.87 -10.97
C ASP A 38 0.38 -5.29 -9.77
N TYR A 39 -0.22 -5.90 -8.75
CA TYR A 39 0.56 -6.48 -7.66
C TYR A 39 1.27 -7.75 -8.16
N THR A 40 2.59 -7.80 -8.02
CA THR A 40 3.35 -9.03 -8.30
C THR A 40 2.97 -10.14 -7.32
N ALA A 41 3.35 -11.38 -7.64
CA ALA A 41 3.08 -12.52 -6.77
C ALA A 41 3.64 -12.31 -5.34
N GLU A 42 4.78 -11.66 -5.22
CA GLU A 42 5.46 -11.33 -3.96
C GLU A 42 4.72 -10.24 -3.18
N GLN A 43 3.97 -9.39 -3.87
CA GLN A 43 3.27 -8.24 -3.30
C GLN A 43 1.86 -8.56 -2.80
N ILE A 44 1.29 -9.72 -3.18
CA ILE A 44 -0.05 -10.14 -2.73
C ILE A 44 -0.12 -10.30 -1.21
N ILE A 45 -1.15 -9.71 -0.63
CA ILE A 45 -1.48 -9.75 0.80
C ILE A 45 -2.61 -10.75 1.02
N CYS A 46 -2.40 -11.69 1.94
CA CYS A 46 -3.43 -12.65 2.34
C CYS A 46 -4.18 -12.19 3.58
N ALA A 47 -5.45 -12.60 3.69
CA ALA A 47 -6.21 -12.47 4.93
C ALA A 47 -5.52 -13.20 6.09
N GLU A 48 -5.88 -12.80 7.31
CA GLU A 48 -5.23 -13.31 8.52
C GLU A 48 -5.40 -14.84 8.64
N GLY A 49 -4.34 -15.52 9.08
CA GLY A 49 -4.32 -16.98 9.19
C GLY A 49 -4.20 -17.73 7.85
N LEU A 50 -4.20 -17.03 6.71
CA LEU A 50 -3.88 -17.63 5.40
C LEU A 50 -2.42 -17.39 5.04
N VAL A 51 -1.88 -18.31 4.24
CA VAL A 51 -0.52 -18.24 3.68
C VAL A 51 -0.59 -18.17 2.16
N LYS A 52 0.38 -17.46 1.60
CA LYS A 52 0.48 -17.26 0.16
C LYS A 52 1.16 -18.46 -0.49
N ILE A 53 0.57 -18.96 -1.57
CA ILE A 53 1.20 -19.96 -2.45
C ILE A 53 1.11 -19.51 -3.90
N THR A 54 2.12 -19.87 -4.68
CA THR A 54 2.19 -19.56 -6.11
C THR A 54 1.98 -20.83 -6.90
N LYS A 55 0.96 -20.86 -7.76
CA LYS A 55 0.63 -22.00 -8.61
C LYS A 55 1.79 -22.28 -9.58
N ALA A 56 2.26 -23.52 -9.61
CA ALA A 56 3.45 -23.91 -10.37
C ALA A 56 3.29 -23.65 -11.89
N SER A 57 2.11 -23.94 -12.44
CA SER A 57 1.87 -23.88 -13.88
C SER A 57 1.63 -22.49 -14.47
N SER A 58 1.22 -21.52 -13.66
CA SER A 58 0.79 -20.20 -14.17
C SER A 58 1.40 -19.01 -13.45
N GLY A 59 2.12 -19.22 -12.34
CA GLY A 59 2.61 -18.13 -11.51
C GLY A 59 1.52 -17.37 -10.73
N ASN A 60 0.24 -17.75 -10.88
CA ASN A 60 -0.86 -17.13 -10.16
C ASN A 60 -0.78 -17.42 -8.66
N VAL A 61 -1.18 -16.44 -7.86
CA VAL A 61 -1.14 -16.53 -6.40
C VAL A 61 -2.50 -16.94 -5.82
N SER A 62 -2.46 -17.73 -4.75
CA SER A 62 -3.62 -18.07 -3.93
C SER A 62 -3.28 -17.95 -2.45
N CYS A 63 -4.24 -17.53 -1.65
CA CYS A 63 -4.15 -17.52 -0.18
C CYS A 63 -4.90 -18.73 0.35
N VAL A 64 -4.20 -19.64 1.02
CA VAL A 64 -4.76 -20.90 1.51
C VAL A 64 -4.45 -21.11 2.99
N LYS A 65 -5.14 -22.04 3.63
CA LYS A 65 -4.80 -22.44 5.00
C LYS A 65 -3.39 -23.06 5.03
N PRO A 66 -2.61 -22.88 6.12
CA PRO A 66 -1.26 -23.43 6.23
C PRO A 66 -1.17 -24.94 5.95
N GLU A 67 -2.14 -25.71 6.45
CA GLU A 67 -2.23 -27.16 6.19
C GLU A 67 -2.47 -27.51 4.71
N SER A 68 -3.22 -26.66 4.00
CA SER A 68 -3.46 -26.82 2.57
C SER A 68 -2.25 -26.43 1.74
N ALA A 69 -1.47 -25.44 2.18
CA ALA A 69 -0.27 -25.01 1.46
C ALA A 69 0.76 -26.13 1.34
N GLU A 70 1.03 -26.86 2.42
CA GLU A 70 1.94 -28.00 2.43
C GLU A 70 1.48 -29.09 1.46
N LYS A 71 0.20 -29.49 1.55
CA LYS A 71 -0.37 -30.52 0.66
C LYS A 71 -0.32 -30.10 -0.81
N LEU A 72 -0.68 -28.86 -1.12
CA LEU A 72 -0.67 -28.33 -2.50
C LEU A 72 0.75 -28.21 -3.07
N SER A 73 1.75 -27.94 -2.24
CA SER A 73 3.14 -27.94 -2.66
C SER A 73 3.65 -29.38 -2.90
N GLN A 74 3.33 -30.32 -2.02
CA GLN A 74 3.69 -31.75 -2.17
C GLN A 74 3.07 -32.39 -3.41
N MET A 75 1.84 -31.99 -3.76
CA MET A 75 1.14 -32.44 -4.97
C MET A 75 1.65 -31.77 -6.26
N GLY A 76 2.65 -30.89 -6.18
CA GLY A 76 3.19 -30.16 -7.34
C GLY A 76 2.26 -29.10 -7.92
N TRP A 77 1.11 -28.82 -7.28
CA TRP A 77 0.18 -27.79 -7.73
C TRP A 77 0.74 -26.39 -7.47
N ALA A 78 1.40 -26.20 -6.32
CA ALA A 78 2.12 -24.98 -5.96
C ALA A 78 3.64 -25.16 -6.12
N LYS A 79 4.35 -24.04 -6.37
CA LYS A 79 5.81 -23.99 -6.29
C LYS A 79 6.26 -24.48 -4.91
N LYS A 80 7.45 -25.09 -4.85
CA LYS A 80 8.04 -25.57 -3.60
C LYS A 80 8.14 -24.42 -2.60
N LEU A 81 7.64 -24.65 -1.39
CA LEU A 81 7.70 -23.67 -0.30
C LEU A 81 9.17 -23.39 0.05
N THR A 82 9.54 -22.11 0.20
CA THR A 82 10.85 -21.73 0.72
C THR A 82 10.88 -21.90 2.25
N ASP A 83 12.07 -21.91 2.85
CA ASP A 83 12.23 -21.98 4.30
C ASP A 83 11.48 -20.84 5.02
N GLN A 84 11.48 -19.65 4.42
CA GLN A 84 10.73 -18.50 4.92
C GLN A 84 9.21 -18.77 4.92
N ASN A 85 8.68 -19.42 3.88
CA ASN A 85 7.26 -19.79 3.83
C ASN A 85 6.92 -20.87 4.87
N LEU A 86 7.84 -21.79 5.12
CA LEU A 86 7.66 -22.84 6.12
C LEU A 86 7.63 -22.28 7.55
N GLU A 87 8.50 -21.31 7.85
CA GLU A 87 8.47 -20.61 9.14
C GLU A 87 7.20 -19.77 9.31
N GLU A 88 6.74 -19.10 8.25
CA GLU A 88 5.44 -18.40 8.25
C GLU A 88 4.26 -19.37 8.49
N ILE A 89 4.30 -20.55 7.87
CA ILE A 89 3.31 -21.62 8.07
C ILE A 89 3.32 -22.13 9.51
N LYS A 90 4.51 -22.38 10.09
CA LYS A 90 4.65 -22.86 11.47
C LYS A 90 4.15 -21.82 12.47
N THR A 91 4.59 -20.57 12.34
CA THR A 91 4.15 -19.48 13.22
C THR A 91 2.64 -19.27 13.16
N LYS A 92 2.04 -19.28 11.96
CA LYS A 92 0.58 -19.17 11.76
C LYS A 92 -0.22 -20.41 12.19
N LYS A 93 0.36 -21.61 12.17
CA LYS A 93 -0.27 -22.82 12.73
C LYS A 93 -0.39 -22.74 14.26
N VAL A 94 0.59 -22.13 14.93
CA VAL A 94 0.66 -22.05 16.39
C VAL A 94 -0.15 -20.87 16.94
N THR A 95 -0.16 -19.74 16.24
CA THR A 95 -0.97 -18.58 16.63
C THR A 95 -2.34 -18.65 15.96
N LYS A 96 -3.35 -19.19 16.67
CA LYS A 96 -4.74 -18.75 16.44
C LYS A 96 -4.71 -17.23 16.67
N GLY A 97 -4.82 -16.45 15.60
CA GLY A 97 -4.57 -15.00 15.61
C GLY A 97 -5.03 -14.37 16.93
N GLN A 98 -4.08 -13.83 17.70
CA GLN A 98 -4.41 -13.13 18.93
C GLN A 98 -5.40 -12.03 18.56
N ALA A 99 -6.58 -12.06 19.18
CA ALA A 99 -7.59 -11.04 18.93
C ALA A 99 -6.96 -9.68 19.25
N ALA A 100 -6.95 -8.76 18.27
CA ALA A 100 -6.39 -7.43 18.47
C ALA A 100 -7.14 -6.61 19.54
N GLY A 101 -8.32 -7.08 19.93
CA GLY A 101 -9.16 -6.46 20.92
C GLY A 101 -10.24 -7.40 21.43
N THR A 102 -11.07 -6.87 22.33
CA THR A 102 -12.23 -7.55 22.92
C THR A 102 -13.51 -6.78 22.62
N ILE A 103 -14.65 -7.49 22.64
CA ILE A 103 -15.96 -6.86 22.63
C ILE A 103 -16.62 -7.13 23.98
N ASN A 104 -17.01 -6.07 24.68
CA ASN A 104 -17.73 -6.14 25.93
C ASN A 104 -19.19 -5.75 25.68
N LYS A 105 -20.13 -6.67 25.96
CA LYS A 105 -21.57 -6.35 25.98
C LYS A 105 -21.83 -5.38 27.13
N LEU A 106 -22.42 -4.21 26.83
CA LEU A 106 -22.85 -3.26 27.85
C LEU A 106 -24.32 -3.47 28.18
N PHE A 107 -25.20 -3.31 27.18
CA PHE A 107 -26.64 -3.38 27.37
C PHE A 107 -27.35 -3.97 26.15
N THR A 108 -28.50 -4.58 26.38
CA THR A 108 -29.45 -4.97 25.33
C THR A 108 -30.80 -4.34 25.64
N VAL A 109 -31.25 -3.41 24.80
CA VAL A 109 -32.49 -2.65 25.03
C VAL A 109 -33.56 -3.07 24.02
N LYS A 110 -34.75 -3.43 24.49
CA LYS A 110 -35.89 -3.77 23.63
C LYS A 110 -36.31 -2.57 22.78
N GLN A 111 -36.51 -2.79 21.49
CA GLN A 111 -37.01 -1.78 20.56
C GLN A 111 -38.44 -2.13 20.16
N LEU A 112 -39.39 -1.31 20.60
CA LEU A 112 -40.80 -1.46 20.30
C LEU A 112 -41.09 -0.71 18.99
N SER A 113 -41.80 -1.35 18.06
CA SER A 113 -42.33 -0.64 16.89
C SER A 113 -43.83 -0.41 17.08
N PRO A 114 -44.34 0.76 16.68
CA PRO A 114 -45.78 1.00 16.67
C PRO A 114 -46.43 0.00 15.69
N SER A 115 -47.39 -0.77 16.20
CA SER A 115 -48.19 -1.67 15.37
C SER A 115 -49.03 -0.84 14.41
N LYS A 116 -48.98 -1.13 13.10
CA LYS A 116 -49.79 -0.43 12.08
C LYS A 116 -51.28 -0.78 12.15
N THR A 117 -51.65 -1.80 12.93
CA THR A 117 -53.04 -2.21 13.17
C THR A 117 -53.48 -1.69 14.54
N SER A 118 -54.69 -1.10 14.62
CA SER A 118 -55.31 -0.45 15.79
C SER A 118 -55.46 -1.29 17.08
N ALA A 119 -54.76 -2.41 17.19
CA ALA A 119 -54.64 -3.19 18.42
C ALA A 119 -53.47 -2.66 19.26
N THR A 120 -53.74 -2.36 20.53
CA THR A 120 -52.85 -1.77 21.55
C THR A 120 -51.62 -2.61 21.94
N SER A 121 -51.30 -3.70 21.24
CA SER A 121 -50.14 -4.53 21.54
C SER A 121 -48.87 -4.00 20.86
N THR A 122 -47.94 -3.44 21.63
CA THR A 122 -46.58 -3.15 21.16
C THR A 122 -45.82 -4.46 20.93
N SER A 123 -45.43 -4.77 19.69
CA SER A 123 -44.59 -5.92 19.39
C SER A 123 -43.10 -5.54 19.46
N ILE A 124 -42.27 -6.48 19.92
CA ILE A 124 -40.81 -6.30 19.93
C ILE A 124 -40.32 -6.39 18.49
N SER A 125 -39.80 -5.30 17.96
CA SER A 125 -39.27 -5.22 16.59
C SER A 125 -37.81 -5.59 16.47
N GLY A 126 -37.09 -5.59 17.60
CA GLY A 126 -35.70 -6.01 17.73
C GLY A 126 -35.11 -5.52 19.04
N TYR A 127 -33.79 -5.54 19.11
CA TYR A 127 -33.01 -5.09 20.25
C TYR A 127 -31.92 -4.13 19.78
N ALA A 128 -31.72 -3.04 20.51
CA ALA A 128 -30.51 -2.24 20.43
C ALA A 128 -29.44 -2.92 21.29
N PHE A 129 -28.45 -3.52 20.66
CA PHE A 129 -27.31 -4.14 21.31
C PHE A 129 -26.18 -3.11 21.41
N ILE A 130 -25.87 -2.68 22.63
CA ILE A 130 -24.82 -1.70 22.92
C ILE A 130 -23.59 -2.44 23.46
N PHE A 131 -22.42 -2.12 22.90
CA PHE A 131 -21.18 -2.79 23.23
C PHE A 131 -19.99 -1.83 23.18
N ASP A 132 -18.93 -2.19 23.90
CA ASP A 132 -17.61 -1.59 23.77
C ASP A 132 -16.71 -2.48 22.95
N ALA A 133 -16.08 -1.90 21.93
CA ALA A 133 -14.95 -2.51 21.24
C ALA A 133 -13.65 -1.96 21.81
N CYS A 134 -12.88 -2.78 22.51
CA CYS A 134 -11.65 -2.37 23.18
C CYS A 134 -10.44 -2.93 22.45
N ALA A 135 -9.44 -2.08 22.25
CA ALA A 135 -8.13 -2.49 21.80
C ALA A 135 -7.22 -2.73 23.01
N ASN A 136 -6.44 -3.81 22.96
CA ASN A 136 -5.44 -4.11 23.98
C ASN A 136 -4.20 -3.24 23.73
N ASP A 137 -3.02 -3.83 23.55
CA ASP A 137 -1.76 -3.13 23.30
C ASP A 137 -1.58 -2.61 21.87
N LYS A 138 -2.50 -2.91 20.95
CA LYS A 138 -2.36 -2.63 19.50
C LYS A 138 -3.48 -1.75 18.97
N VAL A 139 -3.14 -0.84 18.05
CA VAL A 139 -4.13 -0.05 17.31
C VAL A 139 -4.93 -0.95 16.36
N ILE A 140 -6.26 -0.83 16.38
CA ILE A 140 -7.16 -1.55 15.47
C ILE A 140 -7.68 -0.59 14.41
N ARG A 141 -7.25 -0.80 13.16
CA ARG A 141 -7.68 0.03 12.03
C ARG A 141 -8.91 -0.57 11.36
N THR A 142 -9.90 0.26 11.06
CA THR A 142 -11.18 -0.14 10.46
C THR A 142 -11.83 -1.35 11.16
N PRO A 143 -12.09 -1.27 12.48
CA PRO A 143 -12.65 -2.40 13.22
C PRO A 143 -14.02 -2.81 12.64
N GLU A 144 -14.17 -4.10 12.40
CA GLU A 144 -15.41 -4.70 11.92
C GLU A 144 -15.91 -5.71 12.95
N ILE A 145 -17.21 -5.68 13.23
CA ILE A 145 -17.82 -6.44 14.32
C ILE A 145 -18.99 -7.23 13.76
N TYR A 146 -18.99 -8.54 13.99
CA TYR A 146 -20.18 -9.35 13.76
C TYR A 146 -21.00 -9.45 15.03
N VAL A 147 -22.24 -9.00 14.97
CA VAL A 147 -23.24 -9.18 16.01
C VAL A 147 -24.21 -10.25 15.53
N THR A 148 -24.28 -11.36 16.24
CA THR A 148 -25.04 -12.56 15.87
C THR A 148 -26.08 -12.86 16.94
N SER A 149 -27.29 -13.18 16.51
CA SER A 149 -28.37 -13.69 17.35
C SER A 149 -28.86 -15.05 16.84
N ASP A 150 -29.87 -15.60 17.50
CA ASP A 150 -30.65 -16.74 17.02
C ASP A 150 -31.42 -16.50 15.71
N SER A 151 -31.57 -15.23 15.30
CA SER A 151 -32.42 -14.84 14.18
C SER A 151 -31.66 -14.22 13.00
N GLU A 152 -30.56 -13.52 13.26
CA GLU A 152 -29.75 -12.90 12.20
C GLU A 152 -28.29 -12.65 12.62
N THR A 153 -27.44 -12.37 11.63
CA THR A 153 -26.08 -11.84 11.83
C THR A 153 -25.97 -10.50 11.12
N LYS A 154 -25.46 -9.49 11.83
CA LYS A 154 -25.17 -8.16 11.28
C LYS A 154 -23.69 -7.83 11.37
N GLN A 155 -23.19 -7.19 10.31
CA GLN A 155 -21.84 -6.63 10.26
C GLN A 155 -21.91 -5.14 10.58
N VAL A 156 -21.08 -4.69 11.51
CA VAL A 156 -20.93 -3.29 11.90
C VAL A 156 -19.50 -2.87 11.62
N LYS A 157 -19.31 -1.83 10.81
CA LYS A 157 -18.00 -1.19 10.61
C LYS A 157 -17.97 0.07 11.47
N LEU A 158 -16.99 0.22 12.35
CA LEU A 158 -16.85 1.47 13.09
C LEU A 158 -16.13 2.50 12.21
N GLY A 159 -16.56 3.77 12.31
CA GLY A 159 -16.04 4.86 11.48
C GLY A 159 -14.62 5.30 11.87
N SER A 160 -14.16 4.96 13.07
CA SER A 160 -12.85 5.36 13.60
C SER A 160 -11.99 4.16 13.95
N MET A 161 -10.67 4.37 13.92
CA MET A 161 -9.72 3.43 14.52
C MET A 161 -9.89 3.39 16.04
N ILE A 162 -9.52 2.27 16.65
CA ILE A 162 -9.44 2.13 18.11
C ILE A 162 -7.96 2.17 18.48
N ASN A 163 -7.56 3.19 19.23
CA ASN A 163 -6.17 3.34 19.67
C ASN A 163 -5.81 2.24 20.68
N ALA A 164 -4.52 1.92 20.81
CA ALA A 164 -4.06 1.01 21.84
C ALA A 164 -4.54 1.47 23.23
N ASN A 165 -4.98 0.52 24.06
CA ASN A 165 -5.50 0.68 25.41
C ASN A 165 -6.72 1.62 25.50
N SER A 166 -7.53 1.66 24.44
CA SER A 166 -8.76 2.45 24.40
C SER A 166 -9.96 1.62 23.96
N CYS A 167 -11.16 2.09 24.28
CA CYS A 167 -12.42 1.47 23.88
C CYS A 167 -13.26 2.45 23.06
N TYR A 168 -14.07 1.89 22.16
CA TYR A 168 -15.05 2.61 21.37
C TYR A 168 -16.44 2.00 21.60
N THR A 169 -17.35 2.80 22.13
CA THR A 169 -18.74 2.39 22.35
C THR A 169 -19.55 2.54 21.09
N SER A 170 -20.33 1.52 20.74
CA SER A 170 -21.24 1.55 19.60
C SER A 170 -22.51 0.77 19.89
N SER A 171 -23.49 0.88 18.99
CA SER A 171 -24.72 0.11 19.08
C SER A 171 -25.17 -0.39 17.71
N VAL A 172 -25.91 -1.49 17.71
CA VAL A 172 -26.56 -2.02 16.50
C VAL A 172 -27.97 -2.50 16.83
N LEU A 173 -28.90 -2.23 15.92
CA LEU A 173 -30.23 -2.82 15.98
C LEU A 173 -30.17 -4.25 15.43
N ILE A 174 -30.55 -5.25 16.20
CA ILE A 174 -30.54 -6.66 15.81
C ILE A 174 -31.85 -7.35 16.20
N LYS A 175 -32.39 -8.20 15.32
CA LYS A 175 -33.53 -9.06 15.56
C LYS A 175 -33.08 -10.27 16.34
N ALA A 176 -33.84 -10.66 17.35
CA ALA A 176 -33.63 -11.89 18.10
C ALA A 176 -34.97 -12.36 18.66
N ALA A 177 -35.18 -13.66 18.80
CA ALA A 177 -36.29 -14.17 19.60
C ALA A 177 -35.89 -14.16 21.08
N ASN A 178 -34.66 -14.57 21.39
CA ASN A 178 -34.06 -14.50 22.71
C ASN A 178 -32.94 -13.43 22.79
N PRO A 179 -33.04 -12.40 23.65
CA PRO A 179 -31.99 -11.38 23.80
C PRO A 179 -30.65 -11.94 24.31
N GLU A 180 -30.64 -13.06 25.03
CA GLU A 180 -29.41 -13.68 25.52
C GLU A 180 -28.67 -14.49 24.44
N SER A 181 -29.30 -14.71 23.28
CA SER A 181 -28.62 -15.27 22.11
C SER A 181 -27.69 -14.28 21.41
N ILE A 182 -27.83 -12.97 21.71
CA ILE A 182 -27.08 -11.91 21.05
C ILE A 182 -25.64 -11.92 21.56
N THR A 183 -24.71 -12.22 20.66
CA THR A 183 -23.27 -12.21 20.89
C THR A 183 -22.59 -11.31 19.88
N ALA A 184 -21.42 -10.79 20.21
CA ALA A 184 -20.63 -9.97 19.31
C ALA A 184 -19.17 -10.42 19.28
N LYS A 185 -18.57 -10.34 18.10
CA LYS A 185 -17.19 -10.74 17.86
C LYS A 185 -16.50 -9.69 17.01
N LEU A 186 -15.37 -9.19 17.50
CA LEU A 186 -14.47 -8.35 16.72
C LEU A 186 -13.78 -9.22 15.66
N LEU A 187 -13.92 -8.83 14.39
CA LEU A 187 -13.19 -9.45 13.31
C LEU A 187 -11.76 -8.92 13.32
N ASN A 188 -10.82 -9.85 13.43
CA ASN A 188 -9.41 -9.50 13.51
C ASN A 188 -8.92 -8.98 12.16
N LYS A 189 -8.79 -7.66 12.05
CA LYS A 189 -7.88 -6.98 11.12
C LYS A 189 -6.53 -6.69 11.81
N GLY A 190 -6.26 -7.37 12.93
CA GLY A 190 -5.11 -7.14 13.79
C GLY A 190 -3.80 -7.30 13.07
N GLY A 191 -3.60 -8.41 12.34
CA GLY A 191 -2.33 -8.64 11.64
C GLY A 191 -2.03 -7.58 10.57
N ILE A 192 -3.06 -7.12 9.86
CA ILE A 192 -2.92 -6.04 8.84
C ILE A 192 -2.67 -4.70 9.54
N SER A 193 -3.41 -4.40 10.60
CA SER A 193 -3.25 -3.16 11.37
C SER A 193 -1.86 -3.07 12.00
N GLU A 194 -1.36 -4.17 12.57
CA GLU A 194 -0.02 -4.29 13.13
C GLU A 194 1.05 -4.12 12.05
N LYS A 195 0.86 -4.73 10.88
CA LYS A 195 1.80 -4.57 9.77
C LYS A 195 1.83 -3.12 9.26
N ILE A 196 0.68 -2.44 9.18
CA ILE A 196 0.60 -1.01 8.86
C ILE A 196 1.37 -0.19 9.91
N SER A 197 1.10 -0.38 11.19
CA SER A 197 1.79 0.34 12.26
C SER A 197 3.30 0.11 12.24
N SER A 198 3.75 -1.12 12.01
CA SER A 198 5.17 -1.46 11.86
C SER A 198 5.81 -0.76 10.66
N LEU A 199 5.11 -0.71 9.52
CA LEU A 199 5.59 -0.03 8.31
C LEU A 199 5.64 1.49 8.52
N GLU A 200 4.65 2.10 9.19
CA GLU A 200 4.65 3.52 9.54
C GLU A 200 5.83 3.91 10.44
N THR A 201 6.10 3.11 11.48
CA THR A 201 7.29 3.30 12.34
C THR A 201 8.57 3.21 11.50
N LYS A 202 8.68 2.20 10.63
CA LYS A 202 9.86 2.05 9.77
C LYS A 202 10.03 3.22 8.80
N VAL A 203 8.94 3.78 8.25
CA VAL A 203 8.97 5.00 7.43
C VAL A 203 9.49 6.19 8.24
N ALA A 204 9.02 6.37 9.48
CA ALA A 204 9.46 7.45 10.35
C ALA A 204 10.96 7.32 10.69
N ASP A 205 11.41 6.12 11.03
CA ASP A 205 12.82 5.83 11.35
C ASP A 205 13.73 6.07 10.15
N LEU A 206 13.38 5.57 8.96
CA LEU A 206 14.16 5.79 7.74
C LEU A 206 14.24 7.28 7.37
N LYS A 207 13.13 8.02 7.49
CA LYS A 207 13.13 9.48 7.29
C LYS A 207 14.04 10.19 8.28
N SER A 208 14.04 9.77 9.54
CA SER A 208 14.93 10.28 10.59
C SER A 208 16.40 10.02 10.26
N GLN A 209 16.75 8.78 9.90
CA GLN A 209 18.12 8.40 9.52
C GLN A 209 18.63 9.19 8.30
N ILE A 210 17.80 9.33 7.26
CA ILE A 210 18.13 10.14 6.08
C ILE A 210 18.36 11.60 6.47
N LYS A 211 17.53 12.16 7.36
CA LYS A 211 17.69 13.54 7.84
C LYS A 211 19.01 13.71 8.60
N THR A 212 19.35 12.79 9.49
CA THR A 212 20.62 12.79 10.24
C THR A 212 21.83 12.70 9.32
N LEU A 213 21.83 11.78 8.35
CA LEU A 213 22.93 11.65 7.37
C LEU A 213 23.05 12.86 6.43
N LYS A 214 21.93 13.50 6.08
CA LYS A 214 21.98 14.75 5.32
C LYS A 214 22.62 15.89 6.10
N GLN A 215 22.50 15.91 7.42
CA GLN A 215 23.12 16.93 8.27
C GLN A 215 24.64 16.76 8.39
N THR A 216 25.16 15.55 8.14
CA THR A 216 26.62 15.29 8.14
C THR A 216 27.29 15.64 6.82
N LEU A 217 26.53 15.95 5.76
CA LEU A 217 27.11 16.40 4.50
C LEU A 217 27.69 17.81 4.67
N PRO A 218 28.90 18.09 4.16
CA PRO A 218 29.49 19.42 4.20
C PRO A 218 28.55 20.42 3.48
N LYS A 219 28.37 21.59 4.08
CA LYS A 219 27.56 22.69 3.50
C LYS A 219 28.36 23.57 2.53
N THR A 220 29.67 23.37 2.45
CA THR A 220 30.64 24.15 1.67
C THR A 220 31.21 23.28 0.53
N GLU A 221 31.93 23.86 -0.43
CA GLU A 221 32.47 23.24 -1.66
C GLU A 221 33.40 22.02 -1.49
N GLU A 222 33.52 21.46 -0.29
CA GLU A 222 34.21 20.18 -0.10
C GLU A 222 33.40 19.04 -0.72
N ASN A 223 34.08 18.22 -1.53
CA ASN A 223 33.46 17.05 -2.16
C ASN A 223 32.85 16.12 -1.08
N PRO A 224 31.53 15.88 -1.10
CA PRO A 224 30.88 15.05 -0.09
C PRO A 224 31.42 13.61 -0.15
N ASN A 225 31.58 12.99 1.02
CA ASN A 225 32.05 11.60 1.12
C ASN A 225 31.12 10.68 0.28
N PRO A 226 31.65 9.99 -0.75
CA PRO A 226 30.85 9.09 -1.61
C PRO A 226 30.11 8.00 -0.83
N GLU A 227 30.68 7.53 0.28
CA GLU A 227 30.06 6.53 1.14
C GLU A 227 28.77 7.05 1.79
N THR A 228 28.79 8.29 2.32
CA THR A 228 27.61 8.93 2.91
C THR A 228 26.51 9.13 1.87
N ILE A 229 26.87 9.53 0.64
CA ILE A 229 25.91 9.69 -0.46
C ILE A 229 25.28 8.34 -0.82
N ASN A 230 26.10 7.29 -0.99
CA ASN A 230 25.62 5.94 -1.29
C ASN A 230 24.68 5.41 -0.20
N ASN A 231 24.99 5.67 1.07
CA ASN A 231 24.13 5.31 2.19
C ASN A 231 22.78 6.04 2.15
N ILE A 232 22.77 7.35 1.83
CA ILE A 232 21.52 8.12 1.65
C ILE A 232 20.70 7.55 0.49
N ILE A 233 21.33 7.20 -0.63
CA ILE A 233 20.65 6.61 -1.79
C ILE A 233 20.02 5.26 -1.40
N SER A 234 20.77 4.41 -0.71
CA SER A 234 20.28 3.11 -0.23
C SER A 234 19.08 3.26 0.70
N LEU A 235 19.16 4.16 1.69
CA LEU A 235 18.06 4.43 2.63
C LEU A 235 16.83 5.03 1.95
N LYS A 236 17.01 5.91 0.95
CA LYS A 236 15.89 6.43 0.15
C LYS A 236 15.21 5.33 -0.64
N LYS A 237 15.98 4.41 -1.22
CA LYS A 237 15.42 3.25 -1.92
C LYS A 237 14.60 2.39 -0.96
N GLU A 238 15.14 2.08 0.21
CA GLU A 238 14.42 1.31 1.23
C GLU A 238 13.17 2.05 1.72
N LEU A 239 13.24 3.36 1.94
CA LEU A 239 12.09 4.19 2.31
C LEU A 239 10.97 4.06 1.27
N ASN A 240 11.32 4.16 0.00
CA ASN A 240 10.37 4.04 -1.10
C ASN A 240 9.74 2.64 -1.16
N ASP A 241 10.55 1.59 -0.98
CA ASP A 241 10.06 0.21 -0.92
C ASP A 241 9.09 -0.02 0.26
N VAL A 242 9.39 0.56 1.44
CA VAL A 242 8.52 0.47 2.64
C VAL A 242 7.25 1.29 2.47
N GLN A 243 7.32 2.49 1.88
CA GLN A 243 6.15 3.33 1.60
C GLN A 243 5.21 2.67 0.58
N ASP A 244 5.77 2.05 -0.46
CA ASP A 244 5.00 1.26 -1.42
C ASP A 244 4.29 0.08 -0.73
N GLN A 245 5.01 -0.68 0.11
CA GLN A 245 4.39 -1.72 0.93
C GLN A 245 3.26 -1.17 1.80
N LEU A 246 3.48 -0.06 2.50
CA LEU A 246 2.47 0.58 3.35
C LEU A 246 1.21 0.93 2.55
N ARG A 247 1.37 1.56 1.38
CA ARG A 247 0.25 1.88 0.47
C ARG A 247 -0.53 0.62 0.09
N ARG A 248 0.16 -0.48 -0.24
CA ARG A 248 -0.50 -1.75 -0.58
C ARG A 248 -1.32 -2.32 0.56
N TYR A 249 -0.81 -2.27 1.80
CA TYR A 249 -1.56 -2.68 2.99
C TYR A 249 -2.75 -1.76 3.29
N LEU A 250 -2.63 -0.45 3.08
CA LEU A 250 -3.74 0.49 3.22
C LEU A 250 -4.85 0.21 2.19
N VAL A 251 -4.49 -0.02 0.93
CA VAL A 251 -5.46 -0.42 -0.11
C VAL A 251 -6.18 -1.71 0.28
N ALA A 252 -5.44 -2.73 0.73
CA ALA A 252 -6.01 -3.99 1.21
C ALA A 252 -6.96 -3.82 2.40
N LEU A 253 -6.74 -2.81 3.24
CA LEU A 253 -7.55 -2.52 4.41
C LEU A 253 -8.86 -1.79 4.08
N TYR A 254 -8.78 -0.78 3.19
CA TYR A 254 -9.88 0.16 2.93
C TYR A 254 -10.77 -0.21 1.74
N VAL A 255 -10.26 -0.97 0.76
CA VAL A 255 -11.07 -1.36 -0.40
C VAL A 255 -11.97 -2.55 -0.04
N PRO A 256 -13.31 -2.44 -0.24
CA PRO A 256 -14.20 -3.54 0.06
C PRO A 256 -13.96 -4.72 -0.91
N PRO A 257 -14.03 -5.98 -0.42
CA PRO A 257 -13.68 -7.18 -1.19
C PRO A 257 -14.59 -7.45 -2.40
N ASN A 258 -15.82 -6.93 -2.36
CA ASN A 258 -16.86 -7.18 -3.35
C ASN A 258 -16.87 -6.13 -4.48
N VAL A 259 -16.00 -5.12 -4.41
CA VAL A 259 -15.92 -4.11 -5.46
C VAL A 259 -15.20 -4.74 -6.66
N LYS A 260 -15.84 -4.68 -7.84
CA LYS A 260 -15.16 -5.06 -9.09
C LYS A 260 -13.97 -4.14 -9.27
N VAL A 261 -12.80 -4.68 -9.63
CA VAL A 261 -11.58 -3.88 -9.86
C VAL A 261 -11.82 -2.67 -10.78
N SER A 262 -12.59 -2.86 -11.86
CA SER A 262 -12.99 -1.78 -12.78
C SER A 262 -13.92 -0.70 -12.20
N LYS A 263 -14.40 -0.90 -10.96
CA LYS A 263 -15.25 0.01 -10.18
C LYS A 263 -14.56 0.46 -8.89
N ILE A 264 -13.37 -0.08 -8.60
CA ILE A 264 -12.50 0.54 -7.61
C ILE A 264 -12.05 1.81 -8.30
N ASP A 265 -12.69 2.92 -7.97
CA ASP A 265 -12.03 4.22 -8.12
C ASP A 265 -10.81 4.10 -7.19
N PHE A 266 -9.69 3.62 -7.74
CA PHE A 266 -8.39 4.08 -7.27
C PHE A 266 -8.53 5.57 -7.22
N PRO A 267 -8.07 6.23 -6.15
CA PRO A 267 -8.21 7.65 -6.08
C PRO A 267 -7.72 8.18 -7.43
N LYS A 268 -8.71 8.66 -8.21
CA LYS A 268 -8.55 9.78 -9.10
C LYS A 268 -7.79 10.82 -8.29
N SER A 269 -7.32 11.86 -8.95
CA SER A 269 -6.83 13.02 -8.22
C SER A 269 -7.69 13.28 -6.97
N ILE A 270 -7.12 13.67 -5.84
CA ILE A 270 -7.84 14.00 -4.60
C ILE A 270 -9.05 14.91 -4.91
N THR A 271 -8.97 15.67 -6.01
CA THR A 271 -10.04 16.51 -6.59
C THR A 271 -11.06 15.81 -7.51
N GLY A 272 -10.91 14.52 -7.78
CA GLY A 272 -11.82 13.67 -8.56
C GLY A 272 -11.64 13.74 -10.08
N GLN A 273 -10.58 14.37 -10.59
CA GLN A 273 -10.34 14.55 -12.02
C GLN A 273 -9.75 13.29 -12.67
N PRO A 274 -10.15 12.99 -13.92
CA PRO A 274 -9.54 11.90 -14.69
C PRO A 274 -8.07 12.21 -14.99
N LEU A 275 -7.23 11.17 -14.90
CA LEU A 275 -5.78 11.29 -15.10
C LEU A 275 -5.43 11.24 -16.60
N THR A 276 -5.77 12.29 -17.33
CA THR A 276 -5.37 12.45 -18.75
C THR A 276 -4.17 13.37 -18.88
N GLY A 277 -3.02 12.81 -19.23
CA GLY A 277 -1.77 13.56 -19.30
C GLY A 277 -1.26 13.96 -17.92
N MET A 278 -0.37 14.95 -17.88
CA MET A 278 0.15 15.46 -16.61
C MET A 278 -0.76 16.59 -16.13
N THR A 279 -1.22 16.52 -14.88
CA THR A 279 -2.15 17.53 -14.32
C THR A 279 -1.72 17.95 -12.93
N THR A 280 -1.88 19.22 -12.59
CA THR A 280 -1.77 19.72 -11.22
C THR A 280 -3.10 20.29 -10.77
N ASN A 281 -3.48 20.05 -9.52
CA ASN A 281 -4.66 20.67 -8.93
C ASN A 281 -4.29 21.31 -7.59
N LEU A 282 -4.77 22.54 -7.41
CA LEU A 282 -4.71 23.21 -6.12
C LEU A 282 -5.73 22.56 -5.18
N ILE A 283 -5.26 22.09 -4.01
CA ILE A 283 -6.13 21.44 -3.01
C ILE A 283 -6.57 22.45 -1.96
N SER A 284 -5.63 23.21 -1.41
CA SER A 284 -5.94 24.22 -0.39
C SER A 284 -4.86 25.28 -0.30
N VAL A 285 -5.28 26.51 -0.02
CA VAL A 285 -4.42 27.64 0.33
C VAL A 285 -4.78 28.07 1.75
N SER A 286 -3.77 28.27 2.60
CA SER A 286 -3.96 28.75 3.97
C SER A 286 -2.89 29.76 4.35
N GLU A 287 -3.25 30.81 5.09
CA GLU A 287 -2.27 31.81 5.53
C GLU A 287 -1.24 31.16 6.46
N SER A 288 0.04 31.46 6.23
CA SER A 288 1.16 30.98 7.03
C SER A 288 1.35 31.89 8.24
N VAL A 289 1.64 31.29 9.39
CA VAL A 289 1.99 32.01 10.64
C VAL A 289 3.28 32.83 10.50
N VAL A 290 4.11 32.53 9.51
CA VAL A 290 5.34 33.27 9.20
C VAL A 290 5.01 34.43 8.28
N VAL A 291 5.20 35.66 8.77
CA VAL A 291 5.05 36.90 8.00
C VAL A 291 6.22 37.05 7.01
N PRO A 292 5.98 37.43 5.74
CA PRO A 292 7.05 37.68 4.78
C PRO A 292 7.89 38.90 5.18
N VAL A 293 9.19 38.86 4.85
CA VAL A 293 10.07 40.02 5.01
C VAL A 293 9.89 40.91 3.77
N SER A 294 8.95 41.85 3.84
CA SER A 294 8.63 42.77 2.74
C SER A 294 8.26 44.15 3.25
N SER A 295 8.52 45.18 2.45
CA SER A 295 8.04 46.54 2.68
C SER A 295 6.56 46.74 2.32
N ASN A 296 5.96 45.78 1.59
CA ASN A 296 4.54 45.80 1.26
C ASN A 296 3.73 45.21 2.45
N PRO A 297 2.90 46.02 3.14
CA PRO A 297 2.13 45.56 4.30
C PRO A 297 1.01 44.57 3.92
N ASP A 298 0.57 44.57 2.66
CA ASP A 298 -0.51 43.71 2.19
C ASP A 298 0.01 42.33 1.74
N LEU A 299 1.34 42.18 1.62
CA LEU A 299 1.94 40.92 1.22
C LEU A 299 1.84 39.90 2.37
N LYS A 300 1.19 38.77 2.09
CA LYS A 300 1.05 37.65 3.02
C LYS A 300 1.83 36.46 2.52
N ARG A 301 2.12 35.52 3.41
CA ARG A 301 2.69 34.22 3.06
C ARG A 301 1.62 33.15 3.19
N PHE A 302 1.53 32.26 2.23
CA PHE A 302 0.57 31.17 2.22
C PHE A 302 1.26 29.81 2.21
N ASN A 303 0.69 28.83 2.90
CA ASN A 303 0.96 27.41 2.68
C ASN A 303 0.02 26.91 1.59
N VAL A 304 0.60 26.33 0.55
CA VAL A 304 -0.13 25.83 -0.60
C VAL A 304 -0.04 24.31 -0.59
N VAL A 305 -1.17 23.64 -0.58
CA VAL A 305 -1.26 22.18 -0.75
C VAL A 305 -1.83 21.94 -2.13
N PHE A 306 -1.14 21.11 -2.90
CA PHE A 306 -1.53 20.77 -4.26
C PHE A 306 -1.31 19.29 -4.49
N GLU A 307 -1.93 18.78 -5.54
CA GLU A 307 -1.59 17.49 -6.10
C GLU A 307 -1.01 17.65 -7.49
N ALA A 308 -0.08 16.77 -7.82
CA ALA A 308 0.41 16.55 -9.15
C ALA A 308 0.13 15.11 -9.54
N CYS A 309 -0.40 14.89 -10.73
CA CYS A 309 -0.76 13.59 -11.22
C CYS A 309 -0.12 13.30 -12.57
N SER A 310 0.18 12.01 -12.77
CA SER A 310 0.62 11.43 -14.02
C SER A 310 -0.54 10.69 -14.68
N GLY A 311 -0.71 10.89 -15.97
CA GLY A 311 -1.48 10.01 -16.84
C GLY A 311 -0.70 8.72 -17.13
N MET A 312 -0.75 8.23 -18.37
CA MET A 312 -0.06 6.98 -18.75
C MET A 312 1.48 7.06 -18.68
N GLU A 313 2.04 8.25 -18.81
CA GLU A 313 3.49 8.46 -18.74
C GLU A 313 3.92 8.86 -17.33
N PRO A 314 5.02 8.30 -16.79
CA PRO A 314 5.53 8.67 -15.48
C PRO A 314 6.24 10.03 -15.52
N ILE A 315 6.13 10.81 -14.44
CA ILE A 315 6.90 12.04 -14.25
C ILE A 315 8.12 11.71 -13.39
N ARG A 316 9.33 11.72 -13.99
CA ARG A 316 10.58 11.33 -13.30
C ARG A 316 11.01 12.33 -12.25
N VAL A 317 10.98 13.61 -12.60
CA VAL A 317 11.36 14.73 -11.71
C VAL A 317 10.21 15.74 -11.71
N PRO A 318 9.17 15.50 -10.89
CA PRO A 318 8.06 16.44 -10.77
C PRO A 318 8.53 17.71 -10.07
N VAL A 319 8.62 18.79 -10.84
CA VAL A 319 8.79 20.15 -10.33
C VAL A 319 7.48 20.88 -10.60
N ILE A 320 6.85 21.37 -9.54
CA ILE A 320 5.58 22.08 -9.61
C ILE A 320 5.86 23.54 -9.33
N THR A 321 5.57 24.40 -10.29
CA THR A 321 5.63 25.84 -10.10
C THR A 321 4.34 26.28 -9.41
N VAL A 322 4.50 26.89 -8.25
CA VAL A 322 3.44 27.60 -7.56
C VAL A 322 3.63 29.07 -7.91
N ASP A 323 2.66 29.66 -8.59
CA ASP A 323 2.69 31.07 -9.03
C ASP A 323 1.61 31.87 -8.31
N SER A 324 1.83 33.17 -8.18
CA SER A 324 0.89 34.14 -7.61
C SER A 324 1.06 35.51 -8.28
N ASP A 325 0.31 36.50 -7.82
CA ASP A 325 0.45 37.90 -8.24
C ASP A 325 1.77 38.57 -7.88
N SER A 326 2.55 38.01 -6.94
CA SER A 326 3.73 38.67 -6.39
C SER A 326 4.97 37.79 -6.22
N ASP A 327 4.84 36.47 -6.34
CA ASP A 327 5.95 35.52 -6.19
C ASP A 327 5.74 34.28 -7.07
N SER A 328 6.84 33.56 -7.33
CA SER A 328 6.87 32.30 -8.07
C SER A 328 7.88 31.35 -7.43
N VAL A 329 7.44 30.14 -7.08
CA VAL A 329 8.25 29.17 -6.34
C VAL A 329 8.11 27.78 -6.94
N ASP A 330 9.26 27.18 -7.29
CA ASP A 330 9.33 25.79 -7.71
C ASP A 330 9.40 24.82 -6.53
N VAL A 331 8.48 23.86 -6.51
CA VAL A 331 8.40 22.80 -5.51
C VAL A 331 8.72 21.46 -6.19
N LYS A 332 9.94 20.97 -5.94
CA LYS A 332 10.36 19.63 -6.38
C LYS A 332 9.75 18.56 -5.45
N LEU A 333 8.91 17.68 -5.99
CA LEU A 333 8.43 16.54 -5.21
C LEU A 333 9.55 15.51 -5.04
N ILE A 334 9.44 14.73 -3.96
CA ILE A 334 10.52 13.84 -3.51
C ILE A 334 10.67 12.66 -4.47
N ASP A 335 9.55 12.16 -4.99
CA ASP A 335 9.48 10.92 -5.75
C ASP A 335 8.93 11.16 -7.14
N ARG A 336 9.34 10.31 -8.08
CA ARG A 336 8.69 10.21 -9.39
C ARG A 336 7.20 9.93 -9.23
N ILE A 337 6.37 10.55 -10.06
CA ILE A 337 4.95 10.21 -10.13
C ILE A 337 4.84 9.04 -11.11
N ILE A 338 4.41 7.87 -10.61
CA ILE A 338 4.24 6.69 -11.45
C ILE A 338 2.99 6.86 -12.33
N PRO A 339 2.86 6.09 -13.42
CA PRO A 339 1.69 6.20 -14.29
C PRO A 339 0.38 6.03 -13.51
N GLU A 340 -0.63 6.79 -13.91
CA GLU A 340 -1.98 6.76 -13.36
C GLU A 340 -2.02 6.95 -11.82
N SER A 341 -1.14 7.83 -11.31
CA SER A 341 -1.06 8.13 -9.89
C SER A 341 -0.89 9.61 -9.62
N CYS A 342 -1.15 10.01 -8.37
CA CYS A 342 -0.96 11.37 -7.89
C CYS A 342 -0.04 11.41 -6.68
N GLN A 343 0.63 12.54 -6.50
CA GLN A 343 1.35 12.90 -5.30
C GLN A 343 0.90 14.25 -4.78
N VAL A 344 0.86 14.39 -3.47
CA VAL A 344 0.57 15.66 -2.80
C VAL A 344 1.87 16.38 -2.49
N GLY A 345 1.96 17.63 -2.92
CA GLY A 345 3.04 18.55 -2.58
C GLY A 345 2.56 19.64 -1.64
N ILE A 346 3.51 20.25 -0.94
CA ILE A 346 3.27 21.41 -0.08
C ILE A 346 4.34 22.45 -0.42
N GLY A 347 3.89 23.64 -0.78
CA GLY A 347 4.72 24.81 -1.05
C GLY A 347 4.43 25.95 -0.08
N LYS A 348 5.31 26.95 -0.09
CA LYS A 348 5.04 28.25 0.53
C LYS A 348 5.32 29.35 -0.48
N ILE A 349 4.38 30.28 -0.61
CA ILE A 349 4.48 31.38 -1.58
C ILE A 349 4.02 32.67 -0.93
N ASN A 350 4.55 33.81 -1.38
CA ASN A 350 4.02 35.11 -0.99
C ASN A 350 2.99 35.56 -2.01
N ALA A 351 1.84 36.06 -1.55
CA ALA A 351 0.79 36.60 -2.42
C ALA A 351 0.12 37.79 -1.73
N VAL A 352 -0.42 38.75 -2.50
CA VAL A 352 -1.32 39.77 -1.92
C VAL A 352 -2.73 39.17 -1.78
N ASP A 353 -3.17 38.45 -2.81
CA ASP A 353 -4.45 37.74 -2.83
C ASP A 353 -4.28 36.23 -3.01
N SER A 354 -4.86 35.43 -2.10
CA SER A 354 -4.81 33.97 -2.16
C SER A 354 -5.46 33.38 -3.41
N ASP A 355 -6.43 34.08 -4.00
CA ASP A 355 -7.17 33.59 -5.17
C ASP A 355 -6.33 33.69 -6.47
N THR A 356 -5.22 34.42 -6.43
CA THR A 356 -4.26 34.51 -7.54
C THR A 356 -3.28 33.33 -7.59
N ILE A 357 -3.27 32.49 -6.56
CA ILE A 357 -2.33 31.37 -6.45
C ILE A 357 -2.75 30.24 -7.40
N ILE A 358 -1.88 29.90 -8.34
CA ILE A 358 -2.07 28.81 -9.29
C ILE A 358 -0.91 27.81 -9.19
N VAL A 359 -1.18 26.57 -9.59
CA VAL A 359 -0.16 25.50 -9.63
C VAL A 359 -0.08 24.91 -11.02
N SER A 360 1.13 24.87 -11.56
CA SER A 360 1.42 24.31 -12.87
C SER A 360 2.62 23.37 -12.77
N ILE A 361 2.70 22.39 -13.69
CA ILE A 361 3.89 21.56 -13.81
C ILE A 361 4.92 22.40 -14.56
N SER A 362 6.09 22.61 -13.97
CA SER A 362 7.17 23.36 -14.63
C SER A 362 7.52 22.67 -15.95
N GLU A 363 7.85 23.45 -16.99
CA GLU A 363 8.17 22.98 -18.35
C GLU A 363 9.43 22.08 -18.46
N ASN A 364 9.93 21.55 -17.34
CA ASN A 364 10.99 20.54 -17.21
C ASN A 364 10.66 19.18 -17.87
N SER A 365 9.71 19.15 -18.80
CA SER A 365 9.53 18.09 -19.79
C SER A 365 10.85 17.76 -20.51
N SER A 366 11.72 18.74 -20.75
CA SER A 366 13.06 18.56 -21.30
C SER A 366 13.98 17.75 -20.37
N ILE A 367 13.89 17.97 -19.05
CA ILE A 367 14.66 17.21 -18.05
C ILE A 367 14.14 15.77 -17.97
N SER A 368 12.83 15.56 -17.95
CA SER A 368 12.26 14.21 -17.90
C SER A 368 12.57 13.41 -19.17
N THR A 369 12.54 14.05 -20.35
CA THR A 369 12.96 13.42 -21.61
C THR A 369 14.45 13.14 -21.64
N GLN A 370 15.29 14.05 -21.13
CA GLN A 370 16.73 13.83 -20.98
C GLN A 370 17.03 12.65 -20.05
N ILE A 371 16.37 12.56 -18.90
CA ILE A 371 16.47 11.42 -17.97
C ILE A 371 16.07 10.14 -18.67
N SER A 372 14.93 10.12 -19.37
CA SER A 372 14.48 8.93 -20.09
C SER A 372 15.47 8.51 -21.19
N SER A 373 16.08 9.46 -21.89
CA SER A 373 17.10 9.19 -22.90
C SER A 373 18.37 8.60 -22.27
N LEU A 374 18.81 9.14 -21.13
CA LEU A 374 19.98 8.66 -20.41
C LEU A 374 19.75 7.28 -19.79
N GLU A 375 18.56 7.02 -19.23
CA GLU A 375 18.14 5.69 -18.75
C GLU A 375 18.22 4.66 -19.88
N LYS A 376 17.66 4.99 -21.06
CA LYS A 376 17.71 4.13 -22.23
C LYS A 376 19.15 3.87 -22.71
N HIS A 377 20.01 4.90 -22.74
CA HIS A 377 21.42 4.74 -23.10
C HIS A 377 22.17 3.86 -22.10
N VAL A 378 21.87 3.98 -20.80
CA VAL A 378 22.41 3.10 -19.76
C VAL A 378 22.01 1.64 -20.01
N ASP A 379 20.75 1.37 -20.33
CA ASP A 379 20.27 0.02 -20.61
C ASP A 379 20.93 -0.58 -21.86
N GLU A 380 21.08 0.22 -22.93
CA GLU A 380 21.76 -0.18 -24.17
C GLU A 380 23.25 -0.51 -23.92
N LEU A 381 23.97 0.34 -23.18
CA LEU A 381 25.36 0.10 -22.80
C LEU A 381 25.51 -1.15 -21.91
N GLN A 382 24.58 -1.39 -20.99
CA GLN A 382 24.58 -2.60 -20.16
C GLN A 382 24.36 -3.87 -21.00
N LEU A 383 23.49 -3.81 -22.00
CA LEU A 383 23.24 -4.92 -22.91
C LEU A 383 24.51 -5.23 -23.73
N GLN A 384 25.11 -4.21 -24.37
CA GLN A 384 26.35 -4.37 -25.15
C GLN A 384 27.50 -4.92 -24.30
N LEU A 385 27.64 -4.42 -23.06
CA LEU A 385 28.63 -4.93 -22.11
C LEU A 385 28.41 -6.42 -21.80
N GLY A 386 27.15 -6.83 -21.63
CA GLY A 386 26.76 -8.22 -21.40
C GLY A 386 27.12 -9.12 -22.59
N GLU A 387 26.84 -8.69 -23.81
CA GLU A 387 27.17 -9.40 -25.04
C GLU A 387 28.68 -9.54 -25.24
N LYS A 388 29.45 -8.46 -25.08
CA LYS A 388 30.92 -8.48 -25.20
C LYS A 388 31.57 -9.39 -24.15
N ARG A 389 31.09 -9.36 -22.90
CA ARG A 389 31.54 -10.29 -21.85
C ARG A 389 31.25 -11.74 -22.19
N LYS A 390 30.07 -12.03 -22.76
CA LYS A 390 29.71 -13.38 -23.20
C LYS A 390 30.62 -13.85 -24.34
N SER A 391 30.87 -13.00 -25.33
CA SER A 391 31.78 -13.28 -26.44
C SER A 391 33.21 -13.55 -25.95
N LEU A 392 33.73 -12.71 -25.04
CA LEU A 392 35.03 -12.93 -24.41
C LEU A 392 35.06 -14.26 -23.65
N GLY A 393 34.02 -14.56 -22.87
CA GLY A 393 33.90 -15.82 -22.14
C GLY A 393 33.93 -17.06 -23.05
N VAL A 394 33.25 -17.01 -24.21
CA VAL A 394 33.29 -18.08 -25.22
C VAL A 394 34.69 -18.21 -25.81
N LEU A 395 35.35 -17.09 -26.12
CA LEU A 395 36.67 -17.09 -26.72
C LEU A 395 37.73 -17.70 -25.79
N VAL A 396 37.78 -17.25 -24.52
CA VAL A 396 38.77 -17.73 -23.52
C VAL A 396 38.49 -19.16 -23.03
N SER A 397 37.29 -19.70 -23.27
CA SER A 397 36.98 -21.10 -22.95
C SER A 397 37.64 -22.10 -23.91
N LYS A 398 38.19 -21.63 -25.03
CA LYS A 398 38.92 -22.43 -26.00
C LYS A 398 40.42 -22.22 -25.80
N GLN A 399 41.24 -23.19 -26.23
CA GLN A 399 42.69 -22.98 -26.31
C GLN A 399 42.95 -21.92 -27.39
N LEU A 400 43.49 -20.77 -26.96
CA LEU A 400 43.71 -19.62 -27.83
C LEU A 400 44.96 -19.85 -28.69
N ASP A 401 44.84 -19.60 -29.99
CA ASP A 401 45.99 -19.34 -30.85
C ASP A 401 46.32 -17.84 -30.82
N SER A 402 47.37 -17.42 -31.53
CA SER A 402 47.77 -16.01 -31.57
C SER A 402 46.66 -15.06 -32.05
N THR A 403 45.79 -15.54 -32.95
CA THR A 403 44.64 -14.76 -33.44
C THR A 403 43.56 -14.64 -32.37
N GLY A 404 43.31 -15.71 -31.62
CA GLY A 404 42.42 -15.73 -30.46
C GLY A 404 42.90 -14.82 -29.33
N GLU A 405 44.21 -14.76 -29.07
CA GLU A 405 44.80 -13.85 -28.08
C GLU A 405 44.57 -12.38 -28.46
N GLU A 406 44.78 -12.02 -29.72
CA GLU A 406 44.55 -10.66 -30.22
C GLU A 406 43.06 -10.27 -30.14
N ALA A 407 42.16 -11.17 -30.55
CA ALA A 407 40.72 -10.97 -30.44
C ALA A 407 40.25 -10.83 -28.97
N ALA A 408 40.86 -11.59 -28.04
CA ALA A 408 40.57 -11.49 -26.61
C ALA A 408 41.02 -10.14 -26.05
N ALA A 409 42.22 -9.69 -26.43
CA ALA A 409 42.74 -8.38 -26.04
C ALA A 409 41.85 -7.24 -26.54
N GLN A 410 41.41 -7.29 -27.80
CA GLN A 410 40.50 -6.29 -28.36
C GLN A 410 39.14 -6.28 -27.63
N LEU A 411 38.55 -7.45 -27.35
CA LEU A 411 37.31 -7.54 -26.57
C LEU A 411 37.48 -6.98 -25.15
N ALA A 412 38.65 -7.16 -24.53
CA ALA A 412 38.94 -6.61 -23.21
C ALA A 412 39.01 -5.07 -23.23
N LEU A 413 39.60 -4.48 -24.29
CA LEU A 413 39.61 -3.03 -24.51
C LEU A 413 38.19 -2.50 -24.73
N ASP A 414 37.40 -3.12 -25.62
CA ASP A 414 35.99 -2.74 -25.85
C ASP A 414 35.17 -2.76 -24.55
N ILE A 415 35.35 -3.79 -23.71
CA ILE A 415 34.68 -3.89 -22.41
C ILE A 415 35.11 -2.76 -21.47
N SER A 416 36.39 -2.39 -21.48
CA SER A 416 36.91 -1.28 -20.68
C SER A 416 36.28 0.05 -21.09
N ASP A 417 36.23 0.32 -22.40
CA ASP A 417 35.64 1.56 -22.94
C ASP A 417 34.15 1.66 -22.65
N LEU A 418 33.38 0.57 -22.86
CA LEU A 418 31.96 0.51 -22.51
C LEU A 418 31.71 0.76 -21.01
N ARG A 419 32.59 0.28 -20.12
CA ARG A 419 32.46 0.56 -18.68
C ARG A 419 32.67 2.04 -18.36
N LYS A 420 33.63 2.67 -19.03
CA LYS A 420 33.90 4.10 -18.86
C LYS A 420 32.72 4.93 -19.33
N GLU A 421 32.20 4.66 -20.53
CA GLU A 421 31.04 5.38 -21.07
C GLU A 421 29.78 5.15 -20.21
N LEU A 422 29.55 3.93 -19.72
CA LEU A 422 28.46 3.61 -18.81
C LEU A 422 28.57 4.41 -17.50
N LEU A 423 29.78 4.55 -16.95
CA LEU A 423 30.01 5.34 -15.75
C LEU A 423 29.74 6.84 -16.01
N GLU A 424 30.25 7.39 -17.10
CA GLU A 424 30.03 8.79 -17.48
C GLU A 424 28.54 9.09 -17.71
N THR A 425 27.83 8.20 -18.40
CA THR A 425 26.38 8.32 -18.65
C THR A 425 25.58 8.27 -17.36
N ARG A 426 25.93 7.36 -16.43
CA ARG A 426 25.30 7.31 -15.11
C ARG A 426 25.58 8.57 -14.30
N THR A 427 26.80 9.08 -14.33
CA THR A 427 27.15 10.34 -13.65
C THR A 427 26.31 11.49 -14.20
N LYS A 428 26.15 11.61 -15.53
CA LYS A 428 25.27 12.60 -16.16
C LYS A 428 23.81 12.41 -15.73
N LEU A 429 23.30 11.19 -15.76
CA LEU A 429 21.94 10.86 -15.30
C LEU A 429 21.71 11.33 -13.86
N TYR A 430 22.64 11.00 -12.95
CA TYR A 430 22.52 11.41 -11.56
C TYR A 430 22.69 12.91 -11.36
N GLY A 431 23.56 13.58 -12.13
CA GLY A 431 23.67 15.04 -12.13
C GLY A 431 22.33 15.70 -12.45
N VAL A 432 21.71 15.28 -13.56
CA VAL A 432 20.40 15.80 -13.99
C VAL A 432 19.30 15.51 -12.94
N MET A 433 19.26 14.30 -12.36
CA MET A 433 18.27 13.97 -11.33
C MET A 433 18.45 14.79 -10.03
N LEU A 434 19.70 15.10 -9.67
CA LEU A 434 20.02 15.87 -8.47
C LEU A 434 19.88 17.39 -8.70
N GLY A 435 19.89 17.85 -9.96
CA GLY A 435 19.92 19.27 -10.30
C GLY A 435 21.31 19.87 -10.12
N LEU A 436 22.36 19.11 -10.45
CA LEU A 436 23.77 19.50 -10.42
C LEU A 436 24.29 19.91 -11.80
#